data_AF-A0A0F5VJT2-F1
#
_entry.id   AF-A0A0F5VJT2-F1
#
_cell.length_a   1.000
_cell.length_b   1.000
_cell.length_c   1.000
_cell.angle_alpha   90.00
_cell.angle_beta   90.00
_cell.angle_gamma   90.00
#
_symmetry.space_group_name_H-M   'P 1'
#
loop_
_entity.id
_entity.type
_entity.pdbx_description
1 polymer ?
#
loop_
_entity_poly.entity_id
_entity_poly.type
_entity_poly.pdbx_seq_one_letter_code
_entity_poly.pdbx_strand_id
1 'polypeptide(L)' 'MVLRARPGRDEGEQAVIHRLASARKAPKDVVERCRMVELGWDGWVVPQIGDELKCCQKTVRR' A
#
# COMPACT_ATOMS: atom_id res chain seq x y z
N MET A 1 -1.85 -16.99 10.72
CA MET A 1 -1.18 -16.77 9.42
C MET A 1 -1.12 -15.28 9.16
N VAL A 2 0.08 -14.69 9.08
CA VAL A 2 0.25 -13.24 8.84
C VAL A 2 0.34 -13.04 7.33
N LEU A 3 -0.66 -12.39 6.74
CA LEU A 3 -0.61 -11.99 5.33
C LEU A 3 0.37 -10.82 5.21
N ARG A 4 1.38 -10.95 4.35
CA ARG A 4 2.33 -9.89 4.00
C ARG A 4 2.13 -9.51 2.55
N ALA A 5 2.39 -8.24 2.22
CA ALA A 5 2.45 -7.84 0.83
C ALA A 5 3.56 -8.63 0.13
N ARG A 6 3.33 -9.03 -1.13
CA ARG A 6 4.39 -9.61 -1.95
C ARG A 6 5.49 -8.55 -2.14
N PRO A 7 6.76 -8.95 -2.31
CA PRO A 7 7.78 -8.01 -2.75
C PRO A 7 7.42 -7.40 -4.11
N GLY A 8 7.90 -6.17 -4.35
CA GLY A 8 7.85 -5.54 -5.66
C GLY A 8 8.58 -6.41 -6.68
N ARG A 9 8.00 -6.54 -7.87
CA ARG A 9 8.51 -7.39 -8.95
C ARG A 9 9.79 -6.84 -9.55
N ASP A 10 9.88 -5.51 -9.62
CA ASP A 10 10.96 -4.77 -10.24
C ASP A 10 11.01 -3.34 -9.72
N GLU A 11 12.14 -2.66 -9.92
CA GLU A 11 12.33 -1.25 -9.57
C GLU A 11 11.34 -0.32 -10.30
N GLY A 12 10.86 -0.72 -11.48
CA GLY A 12 9.85 0.01 -12.24
C GLY A 12 8.49 0.01 -11.54
N GLU A 13 8.03 -1.15 -11.08
CA GLU A 13 6.82 -1.28 -10.27
C GLU A 13 6.93 -0.44 -9.00
N GLN A 14 8.08 -0.46 -8.32
CA GLN A 14 8.31 0.35 -7.12
C GLN A 14 8.22 1.85 -7.41
N ALA A 15 8.87 2.32 -8.48
CA ALA A 15 8.83 3.72 -8.88
C ALA A 15 7.43 4.19 -9.27
N VAL A 16 6.64 3.35 -9.95
CA VAL A 16 5.25 3.66 -10.31
C VAL A 16 4.37 3.75 -9.08
N ILE A 17 4.46 2.77 -8.16
CA ILE A 17 3.69 2.77 -6.91
C ILE A 17 4.04 4.01 -6.08
N HIS A 18 5.32 4.34 -5.96
CA HIS A 18 5.77 5.53 -5.23
C HIS A 18 5.26 6.84 -5.83
N ARG A 19 5.31 6.93 -7.17
CA ARG A 19 4.77 8.08 -7.90
C ARG A 19 3.25 8.21 -7.71
N LEU A 20 2.51 7.11 -7.68
CA LEU A 20 1.05 7.13 -7.52
C LEU A 20 0.65 7.41 -6.06
N ALA A 21 1.38 6.89 -5.08
CA ALA A 21 1.14 7.14 -3.66
C ALA A 21 1.34 8.62 -3.26
N SER A 22 2.17 9.35 -4.02
CA SER A 22 2.42 10.79 -3.89
C SER A 22 1.58 11.65 -4.85
N ALA A 23 0.81 11.04 -5.75
CA ALA A 23 0.06 11.77 -6.77
C ALA A 23 -1.15 12.52 -6.19
N ARG A 24 -1.13 13.85 -6.28
CA ARG A 24 -2.24 14.70 -5.80
C ARG A 24 -3.49 14.69 -6.69
N LYS A 25 -3.33 14.36 -7.98
CA LYS A 25 -4.41 14.37 -8.99
C LYS A 25 -4.98 12.98 -9.28
N ALA A 26 -4.44 11.94 -8.65
CA ALA A 26 -4.93 10.58 -8.84
C ALA A 26 -6.23 10.35 -8.04
N PRO A 27 -7.07 9.39 -8.45
CA PRO A 27 -8.22 8.97 -7.65
C PRO A 27 -7.76 8.53 -6.25
N LYS A 28 -8.49 8.95 -5.22
CA LYS A 28 -8.14 8.67 -3.81
C LYS A 28 -7.93 7.18 -3.54
N ASP A 29 -8.81 6.32 -4.06
CA ASP A 29 -8.71 4.87 -3.88
C ASP A 29 -7.42 4.28 -4.46
N VAL A 30 -6.90 4.86 -5.55
CA VAL A 30 -5.64 4.44 -6.17
C VAL A 30 -4.46 4.84 -5.28
N VAL A 31 -4.47 6.09 -4.78
CA VAL A 31 -3.43 6.60 -3.87
C VAL A 31 -3.38 5.77 -2.59
N GLU A 32 -4.53 5.49 -1.98
CA GLU A 32 -4.61 4.70 -0.75
C GLU A 32 -4.10 3.27 -0.97
N ARG A 33 -4.44 2.61 -2.09
CA ARG A 33 -3.92 1.28 -2.42
C ARG A 33 -2.41 1.29 -2.65
N CYS A 34 -1.88 2.28 -3.35
CA CYS A 34 -0.44 2.39 -3.55
C CYS A 34 0.29 2.55 -2.21
N ARG A 35 -0.25 3.36 -1.28
CA ARG A 35 0.31 3.51 0.07
C ARG A 35 0.24 2.21 0.88
N MET A 36 -0.84 1.43 0.76
CA MET A 36 -0.93 0.11 1.40
C MET A 36 0.19 -0.82 0.93
N VAL A 37 0.49 -0.79 -0.38
CA VAL A 37 1.57 -1.59 -0.98
C VAL A 37 2.94 -1.13 -0.49
N GLU A 38 3.21 0.19 -0.47
CA GLU A 38 4.46 0.75 0.06
C GLU A 38 4.70 0.32 1.51
N LEU A 39 3.73 0.54 2.39
CA LEU A 39 3.85 0.16 3.81
C LEU A 39 4.04 -1.37 3.95
N GLY A 40 3.38 -2.16 3.11
CA GLY A 40 3.55 -3.60 3.06
C GLY A 40 4.97 -4.03 2.66
N TRP A 41 5.62 -3.30 1.74
CA TRP A 41 7.01 -3.52 1.36
C TRP A 41 7.98 -3.08 2.45
N ASP A 42 7.67 -2.03 3.20
CA ASP A 42 8.40 -1.60 4.38
C ASP A 42 8.27 -2.57 5.57
N GLY A 43 7.55 -3.69 5.39
CA GLY A 43 7.42 -4.77 6.36
C GLY A 43 6.28 -4.60 7.35
N TRP A 44 5.39 -3.60 7.14
CA TRP A 44 4.24 -3.38 8.00
C TRP A 44 3.22 -4.51 7.88
N VAL A 45 2.60 -4.86 9.00
CA VAL A 45 1.50 -5.84 9.00
C VAL A 45 0.14 -5.17 8.80
N VAL A 46 -0.82 -5.93 8.27
CA VAL A 46 -2.18 -5.45 7.96
C VAL A 46 -2.84 -4.59 9.06
N PRO A 47 -2.75 -4.94 10.37
CA PRO A 47 -3.27 -4.06 11.43
C PRO A 47 -2.61 -2.67 11.46
N GLN A 48 -1.28 -2.61 11.36
CA GLN A 48 -0.53 -1.35 11.39
C GLN A 48 -0.88 -0.46 10.19
N ILE A 49 -1.00 -1.05 9.00
CA ILE A 49 -1.40 -0.34 7.79
C ILE A 49 -2.82 0.22 7.93
N GLY A 50 -3.74 -0.56 8.50
CA GLY A 50 -5.11 -0.12 8.76
C GLY A 50 -5.17 1.07 9.72
N ASP A 51 -4.39 1.02 10.80
CA ASP A 51 -4.32 2.08 11.80
C ASP A 51 -3.70 3.38 11.25
N GLU A 52 -2.67 3.26 10.40
CA GLU A 52 -2.00 4.39 9.74
C GLU A 52 -2.90 5.06 8.71
N LEU A 53 -3.49 4.28 7.80
CA LEU A 53 -4.34 4.79 6.72
C LEU A 53 -5.79 5.03 7.16
N LYS A 54 -6.11 4.84 8.45
CA LYS A 54 -7.46 4.97 9.03
C LYS A 54 -8.51 4.16 8.26
N CYS A 55 -8.14 2.95 7.84
CA CYS A 55 -8.98 2.04 7.09
C CYS A 55 -9.11 0.68 7.80
N CYS A 56 -10.20 -0.05 7.54
CA CYS A 56 -10.37 -1.36 8.17
C CYS A 56 -9.44 -2.41 7.52
N GLN A 57 -9.02 -3.41 8.30
CA GLN A 57 -8.13 -4.48 7.83
C GLN A 57 -8.68 -5.23 6.60
N LYS A 58 -10.01 -5.26 6.43
CA LYS A 58 -10.65 -5.85 5.24
C LYS A 58 -10.29 -5.08 3.97
N THR A 59 -10.18 -3.76 4.04
CA THR A 59 -9.78 -2.91 2.92
C THR A 59 -8.32 -3.16 2.54
N VAL A 60 -7.43 -3.33 3.53
CA VAL A 60 -6.01 -3.61 3.29
C VAL A 60 -5.78 -4.97 2.61
N ARG A 61 -6.66 -5.95 2.85
CA ARG A 61 -6.55 -7.31 2.29
C ARG A 61 -7.18 -7.47 0.90
N ARG A 62 -7.86 -6.47 0.39
CA ARG A 62 -8.66 -6.55 -0.85
C ARG A 62 -7.83 -6.16 -2.06
#